data_AF-A0A671LGK1-F1
#
_entry.id   AF-A0A671LGK1-F1
#
_cell.length_a   1.000
_cell.length_b   1.000
_cell.length_c   1.000
_cell.angle_alpha   90.00
_cell.angle_beta   90.00
_cell.angle_gamma   90.00
#
_symmetry.space_group_name_H-M   'P 1'
#
loop_
_entity.id
_entity.type
_entity.pdbx_description
1 polymer ?
#
loop_
_entity_poly.entity_id
_entity_poly.type
_entity_poly.pdbx_seq_one_letter_code
_entity_poly.pdbx_strand_id
1 'polypeptide(L)'
;TNYFFHLRIKNAHKHHNCCPMLAGRGKLEVFVLGATGMNEDYFSATDGFVKIWYNGIYRETEVFMHDNDPEWYTLFNFGSIEFGHELIFEVWDSDVKFDNFVGRCVVRPEHGSRSRRCPLQRGIFYFAYHASCDAHLTGPRCSRYSPQT
;
A
#
# COMPACT_ATOMS: atom_id res chain seq x y z
N THR A 1 31.63 34.12 -37.70
CA THR A 1 31.02 33.85 -36.37
C THR A 1 30.68 32.38 -36.29
N ASN A 2 31.18 31.71 -35.23
CA ASN A 2 31.06 30.28 -34.88
C ASN A 2 29.62 29.74 -35.02
N TYR A 3 29.33 28.44 -35.22
CA TYR A 3 29.75 27.28 -34.42
C TYR A 3 29.74 25.96 -35.22
N PHE A 4 30.84 25.21 -35.15
CA PHE A 4 30.90 23.78 -35.47
C PHE A 4 30.38 22.97 -34.27
N PHE A 5 29.35 22.15 -34.46
CA PHE A 5 29.03 21.07 -33.51
C PHE A 5 29.69 19.78 -33.99
N HIS A 6 30.69 19.32 -33.24
CA HIS A 6 31.35 18.04 -33.46
C HIS A 6 30.68 17.01 -32.54
N LEU A 7 29.78 16.18 -33.07
CA LEU A 7 29.34 14.97 -32.38
C LEU A 7 30.52 13.98 -32.35
N ARG A 8 31.17 13.84 -31.19
CA ARG A 8 32.04 12.69 -30.92
C ARG A 8 31.17 11.54 -30.42
N ILE A 9 30.85 10.61 -31.32
CA ILE A 9 30.41 9.27 -30.95
C ILE A 9 31.60 8.57 -30.29
N LYS A 10 31.54 8.31 -28.99
CA LYS A 10 32.42 7.34 -28.33
C LYS A 10 31.66 6.03 -28.13
N ASN A 11 31.95 5.05 -28.98
CA ASN A 11 31.82 3.62 -28.70
C ASN A 11 33.23 3.10 -28.35
N ALA A 12 33.49 2.14 -27.47
CA ALA A 12 32.68 1.15 -26.77
C ALA A 12 33.46 0.68 -25.51
N HIS A 13 32.81 -0.04 -24.57
CA HIS A 13 33.25 -1.33 -24.00
C HIS A 13 32.40 -1.73 -22.76
N LYS A 14 31.37 -2.57 -23.01
CA LYS A 14 30.90 -3.73 -22.21
C LYS A 14 30.87 -3.65 -20.67
N HIS A 15 29.73 -3.24 -20.12
CA HIS A 15 29.01 -4.04 -19.11
C HIS A 15 27.53 -4.12 -19.55
N HIS A 16 27.07 -5.35 -19.78
CA HIS A 16 25.65 -5.64 -20.06
C HIS A 16 24.82 -5.38 -18.78
N ASN A 17 23.62 -4.80 -18.94
CA ASN A 17 22.52 -4.64 -17.96
C ASN A 17 22.21 -3.24 -17.39
N CYS A 18 22.63 -2.14 -18.01
CA CYS A 18 22.06 -0.83 -17.65
C CYS A 18 20.79 -0.54 -18.47
N CYS A 19 19.69 -1.22 -18.14
CA CYS A 19 18.36 -0.72 -18.47
C CYS A 19 18.07 0.44 -17.49
N PRO A 20 17.43 1.56 -17.89
CA PRO A 20 16.93 2.53 -16.93
C PRO A 20 15.85 1.85 -16.07
N MET A 21 16.24 1.27 -14.93
CA MET A 21 15.29 0.81 -13.93
C MET A 21 14.55 2.04 -13.46
N LEU A 22 13.22 2.05 -13.65
CA LEU A 22 12.35 3.10 -13.14
C LEU A 22 12.54 3.15 -11.62
N ALA A 23 13.16 4.23 -11.14
CA ALA A 23 13.34 4.47 -9.72
C ALA A 23 11.96 4.51 -9.05
N GLY A 24 11.89 4.07 -7.80
CA GLY A 24 10.64 4.05 -7.05
C GLY A 24 9.78 2.82 -7.29
N ARG A 25 10.32 1.72 -7.82
CA ARG A 25 9.59 0.47 -8.00
C ARG A 25 9.90 -0.57 -6.93
N GLY A 26 8.94 -1.44 -6.69
CA GLY A 26 9.08 -2.56 -5.79
C GLY A 26 7.80 -3.37 -5.68
N LYS A 27 7.61 -4.05 -4.55
CA LYS A 27 6.43 -4.87 -4.28
C LYS A 27 5.74 -4.44 -2.99
N LEU A 28 4.42 -4.63 -2.92
CA LEU A 28 3.61 -4.34 -1.74
C LEU A 28 2.69 -5.50 -1.40
N GLU A 29 2.77 -5.94 -0.15
CA GLU A 29 1.84 -6.87 0.48
C GLU A 29 1.18 -6.15 1.66
N VAL A 30 -0.14 -6.24 1.75
CA VAL A 30 -0.95 -5.57 2.78
C VAL A 30 -1.69 -6.64 3.56
N PHE A 31 -1.54 -6.62 4.88
CA PHE A 31 -2.20 -7.56 5.78
C PHE A 31 -3.24 -6.80 6.62
N VAL A 32 -4.50 -7.06 6.33
CA VAL A 32 -5.63 -6.52 7.11
C VAL A 32 -5.85 -7.44 8.30
N LEU A 33 -5.64 -6.92 9.51
CA LEU A 33 -5.66 -7.72 10.73
C LEU A 33 -7.07 -7.77 11.32
N GLY A 34 -7.59 -6.61 11.71
CA GLY A 34 -8.82 -6.51 12.47
C GLY A 34 -9.14 -5.07 12.86
N ALA A 35 -10.24 -4.90 13.56
CA ALA A 35 -10.64 -3.63 14.17
C ALA A 35 -11.23 -3.88 15.55
N THR A 36 -11.33 -2.83 16.36
CA THR A 36 -12.00 -2.89 17.67
C THR A 36 -12.89 -1.69 17.88
N GLY A 37 -14.06 -1.87 18.49
CA GLY A 37 -14.99 -0.81 18.88
C GLY A 37 -15.68 -0.13 17.69
N MET A 38 -16.13 -0.90 16.70
CA MET A 38 -16.78 -0.38 15.49
C MET A 38 -18.26 0.01 15.69
N ASN A 39 -18.85 -0.35 16.82
CA ASN A 39 -20.28 -0.22 17.13
C ASN A 39 -20.81 1.23 17.04
N GLU A 40 -21.98 1.43 16.43
CA GLU A 40 -22.68 2.73 16.43
C GLU A 40 -23.35 3.00 17.79
N ASP A 41 -24.15 2.05 18.28
CA ASP A 41 -24.83 2.01 19.59
C ASP A 41 -25.41 0.60 19.86
N TYR A 42 -25.72 0.28 21.12
CA TYR A 42 -25.93 -1.06 21.73
C TYR A 42 -26.87 -2.10 21.08
N PHE A 43 -27.58 -1.81 19.99
CA PHE A 43 -28.72 -2.61 19.53
C PHE A 43 -28.39 -3.66 18.45
N SER A 44 -27.28 -3.55 17.74
CA SER A 44 -26.82 -4.56 16.79
C SER A 44 -25.30 -4.68 16.78
N ALA A 45 -24.81 -5.88 16.48
CA ALA A 45 -23.40 -6.10 16.20
C ALA A 45 -23.08 -5.67 14.77
N THR A 46 -21.84 -5.24 14.56
CA THR A 46 -21.34 -4.72 13.28
C THR A 46 -21.09 -5.87 12.29
N ASP A 47 -21.39 -5.67 11.01
CA ASP A 47 -21.06 -6.58 9.91
C ASP A 47 -19.87 -5.97 9.11
N GLY A 48 -18.66 -6.11 9.63
CA GLY A 48 -17.50 -5.32 9.23
C GLY A 48 -16.80 -5.79 7.96
N PHE A 49 -16.44 -4.86 7.08
CA PHE A 49 -15.52 -5.12 5.95
C PHE A 49 -14.63 -3.92 5.61
N VAL A 50 -13.55 -4.17 4.87
CA VAL A 50 -12.54 -3.15 4.55
C VAL A 50 -12.33 -3.05 3.04
N LYS A 51 -12.47 -1.83 2.52
CA LYS A 51 -12.10 -1.47 1.16
C LYS A 51 -10.68 -0.89 1.16
N ILE A 52 -9.87 -1.32 0.20
CA ILE A 52 -8.44 -1.00 0.13
C ILE A 52 -8.10 -0.45 -1.25
N TRP A 53 -7.44 0.70 -1.29
CA TRP A 53 -6.96 1.30 -2.54
C TRP A 53 -5.47 1.61 -2.50
N TYR A 54 -4.80 1.33 -3.61
CA TYR A 54 -3.44 1.77 -3.86
C TYR A 54 -3.24 2.08 -5.34
N ASN A 55 -2.93 3.34 -5.67
CA ASN A 55 -2.69 3.79 -7.05
C ASN A 55 -3.77 3.30 -8.06
N GLY A 56 -5.04 3.46 -7.71
CA GLY A 56 -6.18 3.03 -8.54
C GLY A 56 -6.51 1.53 -8.49
N ILE A 57 -5.67 0.69 -7.85
CA ILE A 57 -5.97 -0.73 -7.61
C ILE A 57 -6.92 -0.85 -6.41
N TYR A 58 -8.01 -1.58 -6.58
CA TYR A 58 -9.00 -1.89 -5.53
C TYR A 58 -8.89 -3.33 -5.03
N ARG A 59 -9.08 -3.52 -3.72
CA ARG A 59 -9.27 -4.81 -3.04
C ARG A 59 -10.29 -4.63 -1.91
N GLU A 60 -10.91 -5.73 -1.50
CA GLU A 60 -11.83 -5.75 -0.35
C GLU A 60 -11.70 -7.05 0.43
N THR A 61 -11.99 -7.01 1.73
CA THR A 61 -12.16 -8.21 2.56
C THR A 61 -13.55 -8.79 2.36
N GLU A 62 -13.72 -10.03 2.79
CA GLU A 62 -15.06 -10.54 3.08
C GLU A 62 -15.68 -9.76 4.25
N VAL A 63 -17.02 -9.83 4.35
CA VAL A 63 -17.77 -9.28 5.48
C VAL A 63 -17.64 -10.22 6.66
N PHE A 64 -17.20 -9.69 7.80
CA PHE A 64 -17.16 -10.39 9.07
C PHE A 64 -18.45 -10.05 9.84
N MET A 65 -19.33 -11.04 9.97
CA MET A 65 -20.69 -10.83 10.47
C MET A 65 -20.74 -10.75 12.00
N HIS A 66 -21.57 -9.83 12.49
CA HIS A 66 -22.06 -9.76 13.86
C HIS A 66 -20.97 -9.67 14.94
N ASP A 67 -19.92 -8.88 14.69
CA ASP A 67 -18.84 -8.64 15.65
C ASP A 67 -18.36 -7.18 15.59
N ASN A 68 -18.27 -6.54 16.75
CA ASN A 68 -17.80 -5.16 16.88
C ASN A 68 -16.27 -5.05 16.89
N ASP A 69 -15.59 -6.19 17.06
CA ASP A 69 -14.14 -6.33 17.09
C ASP A 69 -13.66 -7.36 16.04
N PRO A 70 -13.99 -7.18 14.74
CA PRO A 70 -13.77 -8.21 13.73
C PRO A 70 -12.28 -8.49 13.47
N GLU A 71 -11.98 -9.75 13.17
CA GLU A 71 -10.65 -10.23 12.83
C GLU A 71 -10.62 -10.83 11.41
N TRP A 72 -10.21 -10.04 10.42
CA TRP A 72 -10.19 -10.50 9.02
C TRP A 72 -8.97 -11.35 8.66
N TYR A 73 -7.81 -11.10 9.29
CA TYR A 73 -6.52 -11.77 8.99
C TYR A 73 -6.30 -12.08 7.49
N THR A 74 -6.55 -11.09 6.62
CA THR A 74 -6.53 -11.27 5.17
C THR A 74 -5.32 -10.62 4.53
N LEU A 75 -4.57 -11.38 3.73
CA LEU A 75 -3.39 -10.91 2.99
C LEU A 75 -3.76 -10.53 1.56
N PHE A 76 -3.44 -9.30 1.18
CA PHE A 76 -3.58 -8.78 -0.19
C PHE A 76 -2.21 -8.55 -0.81
N ASN A 77 -1.94 -9.28 -1.88
CA ASN A 77 -0.75 -9.05 -2.70
C ASN A 77 -1.08 -8.03 -3.81
N PHE A 78 -0.51 -6.84 -3.70
CA PHE A 78 -0.62 -5.80 -4.74
C PHE A 78 0.42 -5.99 -5.87
N GLY A 79 1.33 -6.94 -5.71
CA GLY A 79 2.36 -7.26 -6.68
C GLY A 79 3.34 -6.11 -6.84
N SER A 80 3.78 -5.89 -8.09
CA SER A 80 4.68 -4.80 -8.43
C SER A 80 3.96 -3.45 -8.39
N ILE A 81 4.55 -2.50 -7.66
CA ILE A 81 4.03 -1.16 -7.45
C ILE A 81 5.07 -0.08 -7.78
N GLU A 82 4.57 1.13 -7.95
CA GLU A 82 5.36 2.36 -7.82
C GLU A 82 5.12 2.95 -6.42
N PHE A 83 6.18 3.38 -5.75
CA PHE A 83 6.13 4.01 -4.43
C PHE A 83 5.68 5.47 -4.53
N GLY A 84 5.18 6.01 -3.41
CA GLY A 84 4.80 7.42 -3.28
C GLY A 84 3.29 7.67 -3.34
N HIS A 85 2.51 6.65 -3.68
CA HIS A 85 1.05 6.70 -3.63
C HIS A 85 0.52 6.45 -2.21
N GLU A 86 -0.74 6.84 -2.01
CA GLU A 86 -1.46 6.57 -0.77
C GLU A 86 -2.01 5.13 -0.79
N LEU A 87 -1.81 4.43 0.32
CA LEU A 87 -2.54 3.24 0.69
C LEU A 87 -3.71 3.69 1.57
N ILE A 88 -4.91 3.53 1.04
CA ILE A 88 -6.16 3.99 1.65
C ILE A 88 -6.94 2.77 2.11
N PHE A 89 -7.43 2.82 3.34
CA PHE A 89 -8.38 1.88 3.89
C PHE A 89 -9.65 2.63 4.25
N GLU A 90 -10.79 2.13 3.84
CA GLU A 90 -12.10 2.54 4.36
C GLU A 90 -12.73 1.34 5.03
N VAL A 91 -13.15 1.53 6.27
CA VAL A 91 -13.76 0.51 7.10
C VAL A 91 -15.27 0.78 7.13
N TRP A 92 -16.04 -0.26 6.87
CA TRP A 92 -17.48 -0.21 6.66
C TRP A 92 -18.20 -1.25 7.52
N ASP A 93 -19.44 -0.93 7.86
CA ASP A 93 -20.42 -1.82 8.47
C ASP A 93 -21.51 -2.09 7.42
N SER A 94 -21.71 -3.35 7.06
CA SER A 94 -22.64 -3.78 6.03
C SER A 94 -24.06 -3.84 6.57
N ASP A 95 -25.02 -3.29 5.84
CA ASP A 95 -26.40 -3.16 6.30
C ASP A 95 -27.38 -3.47 5.16
N VAL A 96 -28.57 -3.98 5.47
CA VAL A 96 -29.54 -4.44 4.43
C VAL A 96 -29.92 -3.32 3.44
N LYS A 97 -29.87 -2.05 3.87
CA LYS A 97 -30.23 -0.91 3.04
C LYS A 97 -29.00 -0.14 2.51
N PHE A 98 -28.09 0.24 3.40
CA PHE A 98 -26.91 1.04 3.06
C PHE A 98 -25.77 0.72 4.03
N ASP A 99 -24.58 0.49 3.51
CA ASP A 99 -23.39 0.32 4.36
C ASP A 99 -23.06 1.62 5.11
N ASN A 100 -22.75 1.50 6.40
CA ASN A 100 -22.35 2.63 7.23
C ASN A 100 -20.83 2.78 7.24
N PHE A 101 -20.37 4.01 7.00
CA PHE A 101 -18.94 4.32 7.01
C PHE A 101 -18.43 4.44 8.45
N VAL A 102 -17.46 3.61 8.83
CA VAL A 102 -16.87 3.58 10.18
C VAL A 102 -15.65 4.49 10.28
N GLY A 103 -14.88 4.59 9.20
CA GLY A 103 -13.75 5.50 9.14
C GLY A 103 -12.77 5.20 8.02
N ARG A 104 -11.81 6.10 7.85
CA ARG A 104 -10.76 6.00 6.82
C ARG A 104 -9.39 6.13 7.43
N CYS A 105 -8.47 5.28 7.00
CA CYS A 105 -7.06 5.35 7.29
C CYS A 105 -6.26 5.59 6.02
N VAL A 106 -5.29 6.51 6.05
CA VAL A 106 -4.42 6.80 4.91
C VAL A 106 -2.97 6.75 5.37
N VAL A 107 -2.15 5.95 4.68
CA VAL A 107 -0.70 5.93 4.87
C VAL A 107 0.01 5.97 3.51
N ARG A 108 1.30 6.30 3.53
CA ARG A 108 2.18 6.13 2.37
C ARG A 108 3.17 5.02 2.72
N PRO A 109 3.10 3.84 2.08
CA PRO A 109 4.03 2.75 2.34
C PRO A 109 5.48 3.16 2.08
N GLU A 110 6.37 2.70 2.95
CA GLU A 110 7.82 2.82 2.80
C GLU A 110 8.46 1.44 2.83
N HIS A 111 9.64 1.29 2.22
CA HIS A 111 10.43 0.07 2.24
C HIS A 111 10.58 -0.48 3.68
N GLY A 112 10.28 -1.77 3.85
CA GLY A 112 10.29 -2.50 5.11
C GLY A 112 8.91 -3.03 5.51
N SER A 113 8.86 -3.65 6.69
CA SER A 113 7.62 -4.11 7.32
C SER A 113 7.16 -3.13 8.39
N ARG A 114 5.87 -2.77 8.39
CA ARG A 114 5.28 -1.87 9.39
C ARG A 114 3.93 -2.41 9.84
N SER A 115 3.73 -2.48 11.15
CA SER A 115 2.40 -2.65 11.76
C SER A 115 1.88 -1.28 12.19
N ARG A 116 0.58 -1.04 11.98
CA ARG A 116 -0.08 0.24 12.22
C ARG A 116 -1.40 0.02 12.93
N ARG A 117 -1.71 0.96 13.81
CA ARG A 117 -3.04 1.17 14.38
C ARG A 117 -3.55 2.53 13.91
N CYS A 118 -4.82 2.61 13.57
CA CYS A 118 -5.44 3.80 13.01
C CYS A 118 -6.74 4.11 13.75
N PRO A 119 -6.79 5.22 14.51
CA PRO A 119 -8.05 5.69 15.07
C PRO A 119 -9.04 5.99 13.93
N LEU A 120 -10.25 5.48 14.05
CA LEU A 120 -11.35 5.74 13.11
C LEU A 120 -12.32 6.76 13.72
N GLN A 121 -13.44 7.05 13.05
CA GLN A 121 -14.53 7.80 13.68
C GLN A 121 -15.10 7.01 14.86
N ARG A 122 -15.17 5.67 14.70
CA ARG A 122 -15.49 4.72 15.75
C ARG A 122 -14.47 3.58 15.75
N GLY A 123 -13.84 3.37 16.90
CA GLY A 123 -12.91 2.27 17.08
C GLY A 123 -11.49 2.52 16.55
N ILE A 124 -10.74 1.42 16.45
CA ILE A 124 -9.35 1.40 16.00
C ILE A 124 -9.18 0.29 14.97
N PHE A 125 -8.62 0.63 13.82
CA PHE A 125 -8.27 -0.32 12.76
C PHE A 125 -6.80 -0.74 12.84
N TYR A 126 -6.52 -2.03 12.64
CA TYR A 126 -5.19 -2.63 12.69
C TYR A 126 -4.83 -3.25 11.35
N PHE A 127 -3.66 -2.91 10.85
CA PHE A 127 -3.10 -3.50 9.63
C PHE A 127 -1.59 -3.55 9.69
N ALA A 128 -1.00 -4.38 8.86
CA ALA A 128 0.42 -4.36 8.57
C ALA A 128 0.65 -4.29 7.06
N TYR A 129 1.85 -3.91 6.66
CA TYR A 129 2.28 -4.07 5.29
C TYR A 129 3.76 -4.43 5.25
N HIS A 130 4.14 -5.10 4.17
CA HIS A 130 5.53 -5.28 3.77
C HIS A 130 5.73 -4.69 2.38
N ALA A 131 6.69 -3.76 2.27
CA ALA A 131 7.07 -3.22 0.98
C ALA A 131 8.56 -3.50 0.75
N SER A 132 8.91 -4.01 -0.43
CA SER A 132 10.30 -4.33 -0.81
C SER A 132 10.68 -3.57 -2.07
N CYS A 133 11.94 -3.14 -2.18
CA CYS A 133 12.45 -2.53 -3.41
C CYS A 133 12.71 -3.59 -4.48
N ASP A 134 12.54 -3.21 -5.74
CA ASP A 134 13.08 -4.01 -6.84
C ASP A 134 14.62 -4.06 -6.75
N ALA A 135 15.23 -5.02 -7.46
CA ALA A 135 16.67 -5.20 -7.46
C ALA A 135 17.40 -3.88 -7.75
N HIS A 136 18.54 -3.65 -7.09
CA HIS A 136 19.37 -2.44 -7.25
C HIS A 136 18.70 -1.11 -6.83
N LEU A 137 17.52 -1.14 -6.21
CA LEU A 137 16.88 0.04 -5.62
C LEU A 137 16.93 0.00 -4.10
N THR A 138 16.99 1.19 -3.48
CA THR A 138 17.08 1.36 -2.02
C THR A 138 16.46 2.68 -1.56
N GLY A 139 16.40 2.85 -0.23
CA GLY A 139 15.78 3.97 0.45
C GLY A 139 14.28 3.76 0.72
N PRO A 140 13.66 4.69 1.46
CA PRO A 140 12.29 4.52 1.95
C PRO A 140 11.25 4.37 0.85
N ARG A 141 11.49 4.94 -0.33
CA ARG A 141 10.60 4.84 -1.49
C ARG A 141 11.26 4.18 -2.68
N CYS A 142 12.34 3.42 -2.46
CA CYS A 142 13.08 2.74 -3.53
C CYS A 142 13.54 3.66 -4.67
N SER A 143 13.74 4.94 -4.37
CA SER A 143 14.07 5.98 -5.36
C SER A 143 15.57 6.16 -5.58
N ARG A 144 16.41 5.46 -4.83
CA ARG A 144 17.87 5.54 -4.92
C ARG A 144 18.45 4.25 -5.45
N TYR A 145 19.51 4.33 -6.24
CA TYR A 145 20.24 3.15 -6.68
C TYR A 145 21.16 2.65 -5.57
N SER A 146 21.18 1.34 -5.38
CA SER A 146 22.19 0.66 -4.57
C SER A 146 23.30 0.16 -5.50
N PRO A 147 24.56 0.60 -5.32
CA PRO A 147 25.67 0.00 -6.05
C PRO A 147 25.72 -1.50 -5.72
N GLN A 148 25.99 -2.33 -6.73
CA GLN A 148 26.24 -3.76 -6.51
C GLN A 148 27.51 -3.90 -5.66
N THR A 149 27.45 -4.66 -4.57
CA THR A 149 28.64 -5.22 -3.91
C THR A 149 29.14 -6.44 -4.66
#